data_AF-A0AAW9FKG8-F1
#
_entry.id   AF-A0AAW9FKG8-F1
#
_cell.length_a   1.000
_cell.length_b   1.000
_cell.length_c   1.000
_cell.angle_alpha   90.00
_cell.angle_beta   90.00
_cell.angle_gamma   90.00
#
_symmetry.space_group_name_H-M   'P 1'
#
loop_
_entity.id
_entity.type
_entity.pdbx_description
1 polymer ?
#
loop_
_entity_poly.entity_id
_entity_poly.type
_entity_poly.pdbx_seq_one_letter_code
_entity_poly.pdbx_strand_id
1 'polypeptide(L)'
;MERAFEAHLDMLARDIENINVASFAGTERNLQNGLKNTFEMVERTDLALASAEDVLPAFHTLAEEFRNSPMGLGRTDEVEKARELVLQRIAILRKDLHSCPPSAVAKALMLE
;
A
#
# COMPACT_ATOMS: atom_id res chain seq x y z
N MET A 1 -14.33 10.53 11.63
CA MET A 1 -13.23 10.09 12.49
C MET A 1 -12.32 9.30 11.56
N GLU A 2 -11.09 9.76 11.38
CA GLU A 2 -10.09 9.09 10.54
C GLU A 2 -9.62 7.85 11.28
N ARG A 3 -9.84 6.66 10.72
CA ARG A 3 -9.50 5.39 11.40
C ARG A 3 -7.99 5.22 11.39
N ALA A 4 -7.40 4.64 12.44
CA ALA A 4 -5.93 4.55 12.56
C ALA A 4 -5.23 3.80 11.41
N PHE A 5 -5.93 2.90 10.71
CA PHE A 5 -5.37 2.23 9.55
C PHE A 5 -5.22 3.17 8.33
N GLU A 6 -6.01 4.24 8.23
CA GLU A 6 -5.98 5.19 7.11
C GLU A 6 -4.64 5.93 7.05
N ALA A 7 -4.11 6.35 8.21
CA ALA A 7 -2.80 6.99 8.29
C ALA A 7 -1.68 6.08 7.78
N HIS A 8 -1.74 4.78 8.04
CA HIS A 8 -0.79 3.81 7.49
C HIS A 8 -0.90 3.72 5.97
N LEU A 9 -2.12 3.65 5.43
CA LEU A 9 -2.34 3.61 3.98
C LEU A 9 -1.98 4.93 3.28
N ASP A 10 -2.17 6.08 3.92
CA ASP A 10 -1.76 7.39 3.40
C ASP A 10 -0.24 7.53 3.32
N MET A 11 0.48 7.04 4.34
CA MET A 11 1.94 6.98 4.30
C MET A 11 2.42 6.09 3.15
N LEU A 12 1.79 4.92 2.95
CA LEU A 12 2.10 4.04 1.83
C LEU A 12 1.83 4.69 0.48
N ALA A 13 0.67 5.33 0.31
CA ALA A 13 0.31 6.02 -0.93
C ALA A 13 1.34 7.11 -1.26
N ARG A 14 1.77 7.90 -0.28
CA ARG A 14 2.81 8.93 -0.46
C ARG A 14 4.17 8.34 -0.81
N ASP A 15 4.55 7.23 -0.18
CA ASP A 15 5.81 6.54 -0.49
C ASP A 15 5.82 6.00 -1.93
N ILE A 16 4.67 5.53 -2.43
CA ILE A 16 4.48 5.09 -3.81
C ILE A 16 4.44 6.27 -4.79
N GLU A 17 3.75 7.36 -4.46
CA GLU A 17 3.71 8.57 -5.28
C GLU A 17 5.10 9.15 -5.52
N ASN A 18 5.97 9.12 -4.51
CA ASN A 18 7.31 9.70 -4.54
C ASN A 18 8.43 8.69 -4.82
N ILE A 19 8.07 7.44 -5.15
CA ILE A 19 9.04 6.38 -5.37
C ILE A 19 9.96 6.71 -6.55
N ASN A 20 11.24 6.41 -6.37
CA ASN A 20 12.25 6.49 -7.40
C ASN A 20 13.28 5.37 -7.19
N VAL A 21 14.25 5.26 -8.08
CA VAL A 21 15.23 4.16 -8.05
C VAL A 21 16.06 4.13 -6.77
N ALA A 22 16.36 5.29 -6.18
CA ALA A 22 17.11 5.32 -4.92
C ALA A 22 16.26 4.91 -3.72
N SER A 23 14.95 5.20 -3.73
CA SER A 23 14.03 4.86 -2.63
C SER A 23 13.38 3.49 -2.76
N PHE A 24 13.45 2.84 -3.94
CA PHE A 24 12.69 1.63 -4.26
C PHE A 24 12.78 0.53 -3.18
N ALA A 25 13.99 0.12 -2.80
CA ALA A 25 14.20 -0.93 -1.81
C ALA A 25 13.70 -0.54 -0.40
N GLY A 26 13.71 0.76 -0.07
CA GLY A 26 13.12 1.29 1.15
C GLY A 26 11.59 1.24 1.09
N THR A 27 11.01 1.65 -0.04
CA THR A 27 9.57 1.64 -0.27
C THR A 27 8.98 0.24 -0.24
N GLU A 28 9.67 -0.79 -0.75
CA GLU A 28 9.22 -2.18 -0.66
C GLU A 28 9.08 -2.64 0.81
N ARG A 29 10.07 -2.34 1.64
CA ARG A 29 10.03 -2.65 3.07
C ARG A 29 8.94 -1.86 3.78
N ASN A 30 8.78 -0.58 3.44
CA ASN A 30 7.72 0.25 3.99
C ASN A 30 6.34 -0.30 3.61
N LEU A 31 6.16 -0.78 2.38
CA LEU A 31 4.93 -1.41 1.92
C LEU A 31 4.55 -2.61 2.78
N GLN A 32 5.46 -3.55 2.98
CA GLN A 32 5.23 -4.74 3.80
C GLN A 32 4.87 -4.39 5.25
N ASN A 33 5.62 -3.45 5.85
CA ASN A 33 5.38 -3.00 7.22
C ASN A 33 4.06 -2.22 7.35
N GLY A 34 3.76 -1.35 6.39
CA GLY A 34 2.53 -0.56 6.39
C GLY A 34 1.30 -1.42 6.22
N LEU A 35 1.33 -2.43 5.35
CA LEU A 35 0.25 -3.41 5.21
C LEU A 35 0.07 -4.20 6.51
N LYS A 36 1.16 -4.68 7.12
CA LYS A 36 1.10 -5.36 8.42
C LYS A 36 0.45 -4.49 9.49
N ASN A 37 0.91 -3.25 9.67
CA ASN A 37 0.39 -2.31 10.66
C ASN A 37 -1.09 -1.97 10.40
N THR A 38 -1.48 -1.84 9.13
CA THR A 38 -2.88 -1.63 8.73
C THR A 38 -3.77 -2.78 9.24
N PHE A 39 -3.34 -4.03 9.07
CA PHE A 39 -4.05 -5.20 9.57
C PHE A 39 -3.97 -5.44 11.07
N GLU A 40 -3.10 -4.73 11.79
CA GLU A 40 -3.12 -4.73 13.25
C GLU A 40 -4.26 -3.86 13.80
N MET A 41 -4.75 -2.90 13.01
CA MET A 41 -5.79 -1.94 13.43
C MET A 41 -7.23 -2.39 13.11
N VAL A 42 -7.40 -3.43 12.29
CA VAL A 42 -8.73 -3.96 11.93
C VAL A 42 -8.82 -5.46 12.19
N GLU A 43 -10.04 -5.99 12.34
CA GLU A 43 -10.25 -7.43 12.26
C GLU A 43 -10.10 -7.87 10.79
N ARG A 44 -9.35 -8.96 10.58
CA ARG A 44 -9.06 -9.46 9.23
C ARG A 44 -10.29 -10.15 8.66
N THR A 45 -10.65 -9.78 7.43
CA THR A 45 -11.66 -10.45 6.63
C THR A 45 -11.03 -11.03 5.37
N ASP A 46 -11.61 -12.08 4.80
CA ASP A 46 -11.12 -12.68 3.57
C ASP A 46 -11.07 -11.67 2.41
N LEU A 47 -12.04 -10.76 2.36
CA LEU A 47 -12.06 -9.68 1.37
C LEU A 47 -10.89 -8.72 1.55
N ALA A 48 -10.64 -8.25 2.78
CA ALA A 48 -9.53 -7.35 3.04
C ALA A 48 -8.17 -8.02 2.78
N LEU A 49 -8.03 -9.30 3.12
CA LEU A 49 -6.84 -10.10 2.83
C LEU A 49 -6.61 -10.22 1.33
N ALA A 50 -7.63 -10.59 0.56
CA ALA A 50 -7.54 -10.68 -0.89
C ALA A 50 -7.13 -9.33 -1.51
N SER A 51 -7.72 -8.22 -1.05
CA SER A 51 -7.38 -6.89 -1.56
C SER A 51 -5.97 -6.44 -1.19
N ALA A 52 -5.42 -6.90 -0.06
CA ALA A 52 -4.01 -6.65 0.27
C ALA A 52 -3.06 -7.54 -0.52
N GLU A 53 -3.45 -8.79 -0.77
CA GLU A 53 -2.72 -9.70 -1.66
C GLU A 53 -2.62 -9.14 -3.08
N ASP A 54 -3.60 -8.35 -3.54
CA ASP A 54 -3.56 -7.64 -4.83
C ASP A 54 -2.54 -6.48 -4.89
N VAL A 55 -2.17 -5.89 -3.75
CA VAL A 55 -1.22 -4.75 -3.70
C VAL A 55 0.19 -5.21 -4.05
N LEU A 56 0.60 -6.41 -3.61
CA LEU A 56 1.96 -6.92 -3.81
C LEU A 56 2.28 -7.21 -5.30
N PRO A 57 1.43 -7.92 -6.07
CA PRO A 57 1.61 -8.07 -7.51
C PRO A 57 1.68 -6.74 -8.25
N ALA A 58 0.82 -5.76 -7.91
CA ALA A 58 0.88 -4.44 -8.52
C ALA A 58 2.24 -3.75 -8.25
N PHE A 59 2.76 -3.88 -7.03
CA PHE A 59 4.07 -3.34 -6.68
C PHE A 59 5.21 -4.08 -7.39
N HIS A 60 5.11 -5.40 -7.58
CA HIS A 60 6.06 -6.16 -8.38
C HIS A 60 6.06 -5.74 -9.85
N THR A 61 4.90 -5.46 -10.44
CA THR A 61 4.82 -4.88 -11.79
C THR A 61 5.55 -3.54 -11.85
N LEU A 62 5.36 -2.66 -10.86
CA LEU A 62 6.11 -1.41 -10.76
C LEU A 62 7.63 -1.64 -10.70
N ALA A 63 8.07 -2.65 -9.94
CA ALA A 63 9.47 -3.06 -9.85
C ALA A 63 10.06 -3.48 -11.19
N GLU A 64 9.28 -4.21 -11.99
CA GLU A 64 9.66 -4.64 -13.34
C GLU A 64 9.79 -3.46 -14.27
N GLU A 65 8.81 -2.55 -14.28
CA GLU A 65 8.87 -1.35 -15.14
C GLU A 65 10.04 -0.42 -14.78
N PHE A 66 10.34 -0.26 -13.49
CA PHE A 66 11.53 0.50 -13.06
C PHE A 66 12.84 -0.12 -13.57
N ARG A 67 12.95 -1.46 -13.57
CA ARG A 67 14.11 -2.17 -14.10
C ARG A 67 14.23 -2.07 -15.62
N ASN A 68 13.09 -2.00 -16.32
CA ASN A 68 13.03 -1.89 -17.77
C ASN A 68 13.20 -0.44 -18.27
N SER A 69 13.04 0.55 -17.39
CA SER A 69 13.24 1.96 -17.72
C SER A 69 14.67 2.22 -18.23
N PRO A 70 14.84 3.03 -19.31
CA PRO A 70 16.15 3.44 -19.79
C PRO A 70 16.99 4.06 -18.68
N MET A 71 18.23 3.58 -18.52
CA MET A 71 19.19 4.01 -17.50
C MET A 71 18.70 3.94 -16.04
N GLY A 72 17.62 3.19 -15.77
CA GLY A 72 17.03 3.13 -14.42
C GLY A 72 16.57 4.50 -13.91
N LEU A 73 16.07 5.37 -14.79
CA LEU A 73 15.58 6.69 -14.37
C LEU A 73 14.15 6.65 -13.82
N GLY A 74 13.36 5.63 -14.18
CA GLY A 74 12.02 5.41 -13.63
C GLY A 74 11.00 6.46 -14.06
N ARG A 75 11.14 7.01 -15.26
CA ARG A 75 10.31 8.11 -15.79
C ARG A 75 9.74 7.76 -17.16
N THR A 76 9.20 6.55 -17.29
CA THR A 76 8.51 6.11 -18.50
C THR A 76 7.00 6.08 -18.24
N ASP A 77 6.22 6.13 -19.31
CA ASP A 77 4.76 6.03 -19.23
C ASP A 77 4.33 4.70 -18.58
N GLU A 78 5.11 3.63 -18.77
CA GLU A 78 4.87 2.32 -18.14
C GLU A 78 5.09 2.35 -16.63
N VAL A 79 6.14 3.05 -16.15
CA VAL A 79 6.38 3.24 -14.72
C VAL A 79 5.24 4.04 -14.08
N GLU A 80 4.76 5.09 -14.75
CA GLU A 80 3.63 5.87 -14.24
C GLU A 80 2.34 5.05 -14.19
N LYS A 81 2.02 4.27 -15.25
CA LYS A 81 0.86 3.35 -15.24
C LYS A 81 0.95 2.30 -14.14
N ALA A 82 2.13 1.72 -13.92
CA ALA A 82 2.32 0.76 -12.85
C ALA A 82 2.19 1.42 -11.47
N ARG A 83 2.64 2.67 -11.32
CA ARG A 83 2.46 3.46 -10.08
C ARG A 83 0.97 3.72 -9.81
N GLU A 84 0.23 4.16 -10.82
CA GLU A 84 -1.22 4.37 -10.73
C GLU A 84 -1.95 3.09 -10.34
N LEU A 85 -1.55 1.94 -10.89
CA LEU A 85 -2.12 0.64 -10.53
C LEU A 85 -1.91 0.33 -9.04
N VAL A 86 -0.72 0.56 -8.49
CA VAL A 86 -0.45 0.35 -7.06
C VAL A 86 -1.34 1.24 -6.20
N LEU A 87 -1.44 2.54 -6.53
CA LEU A 87 -2.29 3.49 -5.82
C LEU A 87 -3.77 3.08 -5.88
N GLN A 88 -4.23 2.59 -7.03
CA GLN A 88 -5.57 2.06 -7.19
C GLN A 88 -5.82 0.84 -6.28
N ARG A 89 -4.87 -0.09 -6.18
CA ARG A 89 -4.99 -1.25 -5.27
C ARG A 89 -5.00 -0.84 -3.81
N ILE A 90 -4.17 0.13 -3.41
CA ILE A 90 -4.21 0.71 -2.05
C ILE A 90 -5.58 1.35 -1.76
N ALA A 91 -6.18 2.06 -2.73
CA ALA A 91 -7.50 2.66 -2.57
C ALA A 91 -8.62 1.61 -2.44
N ILE A 92 -8.55 0.50 -3.18
CA ILE A 92 -9.48 -0.63 -3.02
C ILE A 92 -9.33 -1.23 -1.63
N LEU A 93 -8.10 -1.53 -1.21
CA LEU A 93 -7.82 -2.04 0.13
C LEU A 93 -8.39 -1.12 1.22
N ARG A 94 -8.19 0.21 1.10
CA ARG A 94 -8.78 1.19 2.03
C ARG A 94 -10.29 1.01 2.15
N LYS A 95 -10.98 0.94 1.02
CA LYS A 95 -12.44 0.79 0.98
C LYS A 95 -12.91 -0.50 1.66
N ASP A 96 -12.20 -1.60 1.44
CA ASP A 96 -12.57 -2.89 2.03
C ASP A 96 -12.29 -2.92 3.54
N LEU A 97 -11.21 -2.28 3.99
CA LEU A 97 -10.90 -2.13 5.41
C LEU A 97 -11.89 -1.23 6.16
N HIS A 98 -12.50 -0.25 5.49
CA HIS A 98 -13.59 0.52 6.10
C HIS A 98 -14.78 -0.33 6.52
N SER A 99 -15.00 -1.45 5.81
CA SER A 99 -16.06 -2.41 6.15
C SER A 99 -15.65 -3.36 7.28
N CYS A 100 -14.37 -3.38 7.66
CA CYS A 100 -13.86 -4.22 8.73
C CYS A 100 -14.03 -3.52 10.10
N PRO A 101 -14.48 -4.23 11.14
CA PRO A 101 -14.53 -3.67 12.49
C PRO A 101 -13.11 -3.41 13.03
N PRO A 102 -12.95 -2.46 13.96
CA PRO A 102 -11.65 -2.20 14.58
C PRO A 102 -11.18 -3.42 15.41
N SER A 103 -9.87 -3.70 15.36
CA SER A 103 -9.28 -4.80 16.11
C SER A 103 -9.31 -4.55 17.63
N ALA A 104 -9.00 -5.57 18.42
CA ALA A 104 -8.81 -5.41 19.86
C ALA A 104 -7.67 -4.43 20.19
N VAL A 105 -6.62 -4.36 19.36
CA VAL A 105 -5.51 -3.42 19.52
C VAL A 105 -5.98 -1.98 19.27
N ALA A 106 -6.71 -1.74 18.18
CA ALA A 106 -7.26 -0.42 17.87
C ALA A 106 -8.21 0.08 18.98
N LYS A 107 -9.09 -0.80 19.46
CA LYS A 107 -9.99 -0.50 20.59
C LYS A 107 -9.20 -0.17 21.87
N ALA A 108 -8.16 -0.94 22.18
CA ALA A 108 -7.33 -0.70 23.37
C ALA A 108 -6.55 0.63 23.31
N LEU A 109 -6.24 1.11 22.10
CA LEU A 109 -5.55 2.38 21.87
C LEU A 109 -6.52 3.58 21.74
N MET A 110 -7.83 3.38 21.87
CA MET A 110 -8.87 4.39 21.60
C MET A 110 -8.79 4.97 20.18
N LEU A 111 -8.37 4.15 19.24
CA LEU A 111 -8.22 4.46 17.82
C LEU A 111 -9.39 3.83 17.05
N GLU A 112 -10.60 4.37 17.24
CA GLU A 112 -11.82 3.88 16.55
C GLU A 112 -12.00 4.47 15.13
#